data_AF-X8E1A8-F1
#
_entry.id   AF-X8E1A8-F1
#
_cell.length_a   1.000
_cell.length_b   1.000
_cell.length_c   1.000
_cell.angle_alpha   90.00
_cell.angle_beta   90.00
_cell.angle_gamma   90.00
#
_symmetry.space_group_name_H-M   'P 1'
#
loop_
_entity.id
_entity.type
_entity.pdbx_description
1 polymer ?
#
loop_
_entity_poly.entity_id
_entity_poly.type
_entity_poly.pdbx_seq_one_letter_code
_entity_poly.pdbx_strand_id
1 'polypeptide(L)' 'MKSISLRLGVPWYAYDTTVFTGEVAAVEDGVVEVDVVGNNSLGAHVTAKVKLTIGAEQ' A
#
# COMPACT_ATOMS: atom_id res chain seq x y z
N MET A 1 -5.16 8.21 9.47
CA MET A 1 -3.98 7.65 8.77
C MET A 1 -2.72 8.16 9.45
N LYS A 2 -1.77 7.30 9.82
CA LYS A 2 -0.58 7.70 10.60
C LYS A 2 0.63 7.97 9.70
N SER A 3 0.96 7.05 8.78
CA SER A 3 2.04 7.24 7.81
C SER A 3 1.89 6.33 6.60
N ILE A 4 2.50 6.74 5.49
CA ILE A 4 2.69 5.91 4.30
C ILE A 4 4.15 6.05 3.88
N SER A 5 4.87 4.93 3.85
CA SER A 5 6.22 4.86 3.30
C SER A 5 6.17 4.05 2.02
N LEU A 6 6.49 4.67 0.89
CA LEU A 6 6.43 4.00 -0.41
C LEU A 6 7.77 4.02 -1.13
N ARG A 7 7.98 2.99 -1.95
CA ARG A 7 9.07 2.85 -2.90
C ARG A 7 8.48 2.64 -4.30
N LEU A 8 9.00 3.39 -5.26
CA LEU A 8 8.62 3.29 -6.66
C LEU A 8 9.52 2.27 -7.38
N GLY A 9 8.90 1.48 -8.25
CA GLY A 9 9.55 0.50 -9.11
C GLY A 9 9.39 0.87 -10.58
N VAL A 10 8.78 -0.02 -11.36
CA VAL A 10 8.56 0.18 -12.80
C VAL A 10 7.67 1.41 -13.07
N PRO A 11 7.76 2.08 -14.22
CA PRO A 11 6.87 3.20 -14.54
C PRO A 11 5.41 2.76 -14.71
N TRP A 12 4.48 3.69 -14.45
CA TRP A 12 3.05 3.54 -14.74
C TRP A 12 2.70 4.50 -15.88
N TYR A 13 2.42 3.95 -17.06
CA TYR A 13 2.09 4.73 -18.25
C TYR A 13 0.58 4.92 -18.41
N ALA A 14 0.19 5.85 -19.29
CA ALA A 14 -1.21 6.03 -19.64
C ALA A 14 -1.79 4.71 -20.18
N TYR A 15 -3.02 4.40 -19.78
CA TYR A 15 -3.76 3.19 -20.14
C TYR A 15 -3.24 1.88 -19.51
N ASP A 16 -2.18 1.91 -18.69
CA ASP A 16 -1.83 0.75 -17.86
C ASP A 16 -2.89 0.53 -16.77
N THR A 17 -3.15 -0.74 -16.49
CA THR A 17 -3.90 -1.16 -15.32
C THR A 17 -2.94 -1.58 -14.21
N THR A 18 -3.10 -0.99 -13.03
CA THR A 18 -2.36 -1.38 -11.82
C THR A 18 -3.32 -2.09 -10.86
N VAL A 19 -2.97 -3.31 -10.46
CA VAL A 19 -3.71 -4.09 -9.47
C VAL A 19 -3.03 -3.92 -8.12
N PHE A 20 -3.80 -3.44 -7.13
CA PHE A 20 -3.34 -3.29 -5.76
C PHE A 20 -3.69 -4.52 -4.94
N THR A 21 -2.71 -5.01 -4.19
CA THR A 21 -2.86 -6.08 -3.21
C THR A 21 -2.30 -5.60 -1.88
N GLY A 22 -2.84 -6.08 -0.77
CA GLY A 22 -2.36 -5.72 0.54
C GLY A 22 -2.56 -6.83 1.56
N GLU A 23 -1.60 -6.94 2.47
CA GLU A 23 -1.59 -7.89 3.58
C GLU A 23 -1.37 -7.15 4.89
N VAL A 24 -2.13 -7.52 5.92
CA VAL A 24 -1.92 -6.99 7.28
C VAL A 24 -0.67 -7.64 7.87
N ALA A 25 0.38 -6.86 8.06
CA ALA A 25 1.66 -7.32 8.57
C ALA A 25 1.71 -7.30 10.10
N ALA A 26 1.07 -6.33 10.75
CA ALA A 26 1.02 -6.21 12.20
C ALA A 26 -0.22 -5.45 12.69
N VAL A 27 -0.65 -5.76 13.91
CA VAL A 27 -1.69 -5.04 14.65
C VAL A 27 -1.22 -4.86 16.09
N GLU A 28 -0.90 -3.64 16.49
CA GLU A 28 -0.32 -3.30 17.79
C GLU A 28 -0.93 -2.00 18.32
N ASP A 29 -1.40 -1.98 19.57
CA ASP A 29 -1.94 -0.79 20.25
C ASP A 29 -2.96 0.02 19.42
N GLY A 30 -3.80 -0.68 18.66
CA GLY A 30 -4.82 -0.09 17.77
C GLY A 30 -4.26 0.48 16.46
N VAL A 31 -2.96 0.35 16.21
CA VAL A 31 -2.29 0.66 14.95
C VAL A 31 -2.11 -0.61 14.13
N VAL A 32 -2.56 -0.57 12.89
CA VAL A 32 -2.44 -1.63 11.89
C VAL A 32 -1.38 -1.21 10.88
N GLU A 33 -0.40 -2.08 10.67
CA GLU A 33 0.56 -1.98 9.57
C GLU A 33 0.10 -2.89 8.43
N VAL A 34 0.01 -2.32 7.22
CA VAL A 34 -0.37 -3.04 6.00
C VAL A 34 0.75 -2.89 4.98
N ASP A 35 1.24 -4.02 4.50
CA ASP A 35 2.12 -4.08 3.33
C ASP A 35 1.25 -4.06 2.07
N VAL A 36 1.51 -3.13 1.17
CA VAL A 36 0.72 -2.89 -0.05
C VAL A 36 1.63 -2.94 -1.26
N VAL A 37 1.23 -3.68 -2.29
CA VAL A 37 1.93 -3.74 -3.59
C VAL A 37 0.95 -3.42 -4.72
N GLY A 38 1.31 -2.45 -5.55
CA GLY A 38 0.63 -2.14 -6.80
C GLY A 38 1.44 -2.68 -7.98
N ASN A 39 0.88 -3.65 -8.69
CA ASN A 39 1.53 -4.33 -9.81
C ASN A 39 0.84 -3.99 -11.13
N ASN A 40 1.58 -3.62 -12.16
CA ASN A 40 1.08 -3.47 -13.53
C ASN A 40 1.61 -4.61 -14.42
N SER A 41 1.46 -4.50 -15.73
CA SER A 41 1.96 -5.49 -16.70
C SER A 41 3.49 -5.63 -16.68
N LEU A 42 4.23 -4.62 -16.20
CA LEU A 42 5.69 -4.59 -16.15
C LEU A 42 6.27 -5.04 -14.79
N GLY A 43 5.42 -5.17 -13.76
CA GLY A 43 5.82 -5.61 -12.42
C GLY A 43 5.36 -4.66 -11.32
N ALA A 44 6.09 -4.65 -10.19
CA ALA A 44 5.73 -3.84 -9.04
C ALA A 44 6.03 -2.36 -9.33
N HIS A 45 4.97 -1.58 -9.56
CA HIS A 45 5.04 -0.13 -9.73
C HIS A 45 5.26 0.57 -8.39
N VAL A 46 4.55 0.11 -7.36
CA VAL A 46 4.62 0.69 -6.01
C VAL A 46 4.64 -0.42 -4.97
N THR A 47 5.49 -0.25 -3.97
CA THR A 47 5.47 -1.04 -2.74
C THR A 47 5.41 -0.06 -1.57
N ALA A 48 4.45 -0.24 -0.67
CA ALA A 48 4.21 0.69 0.42
C ALA A 48 3.95 -0.04 1.74
N LYS A 49 4.43 0.55 2.83
CA LYS A 49 4.03 0.25 4.20
C LYS A 49 3.09 1.34 4.68
N VAL A 50 1.88 0.97 5.07
CA VAL A 50 0.84 1.88 5.54
C VAL A 50 0.58 1.62 7.01
N LYS A 51 0.67 2.66 7.85
CA LYS A 51 0.24 2.59 9.26
C LYS A 51 -1.06 3.36 9.43
N LEU A 52 -2.09 2.70 9.93
CA LEU A 52 -3.41 3.28 10.16
C LEU A 52 -4.01 2.77 11.47
N THR A 53 -5.00 3.47 12.00
CA THR A 53 -5.78 3.00 13.15
C THR A 53 -7.18 2.68 12.66
N ILE A 54 -7.71 1.50 13.01
CA ILE A 54 -9.08 1.11 12.64
C ILE A 54 -10.03 1.65 13.72
N GLY A 55 -11.08 2.36 13.32
CA GLY A 55 -12.09 2.90 14.24
C GLY A 55 -12.08 4.42 14.46
N ALA A 56 -11.51 5.21 13.54
CA ALA A 56 -11.84 6.63 13.50
C ALA A 56 -13.18 6.81 12.77
N GLU A 57 -14.23 7.14 13.51
CA GLU A 57 -15.41 7.83 12.96
C GLU A 57 -14.91 9.01 12.08
N GLN A 58 -15.43 9.08 10.86
CA GLN A 58 -15.23 10.22 9.96
C GLN A 58 -15.95 11.44 10.52
#